data_AF-A0A426W323-F1
#
_entry.id   AF-A0A426W323-F1
#
_cell.length_a   1.000
_cell.length_b   1.000
_cell.length_c   1.000
_cell.angle_alpha   90.00
_cell.angle_beta   90.00
_cell.angle_gamma   90.00
#
_symmetry.space_group_name_H-M   'P 1'
#
loop_
_entity.id
_entity.type
_entity.pdbx_description
1 polymer ?
#
loop_
_entity_poly.entity_id
_entity_poly.type
_entity_poly.pdbx_seq_one_letter_code
_entity_poly.pdbx_strand_id
1 'polypeptide(L)'
;MKYIIVFVLMCTFAFGTKVVHGTWEKGKTFSDYLEAHDISAELLNSISKDDQKFLSEIRTRYAYYELLTDDGTLLQSLIPISEEMQIHLFSQP
;
A
#
# COMPACT_ATOMS: atom_id res chain seq x y z
N MET A 1 -9.15 40.94 12.26
CA MET A 1 -8.16 40.12 13.00
C MET A 1 -8.78 38.89 13.66
N LYS A 2 -9.79 39.00 14.54
CA LYS A 2 -10.39 37.85 15.27
C LYS A 2 -10.85 36.69 14.37
N TYR A 3 -11.52 36.97 13.27
CA TYR A 3 -12.05 35.93 12.36
C TYR A 3 -10.99 35.26 11.49
N ILE A 4 -9.88 35.96 11.22
CA ILE A 4 -8.76 35.40 10.44
C ILE A 4 -8.07 34.28 11.22
N ILE A 5 -7.91 34.46 12.54
CA ILE A 5 -7.29 33.44 13.40
C ILE A 5 -8.13 32.16 13.44
N VAL A 6 -9.46 32.29 13.56
CA VAL A 6 -10.38 31.15 13.54
C VAL A 6 -10.34 30.44 12.19
N PHE A 7 -10.27 31.18 11.08
CA PHE A 7 -10.17 30.61 9.75
C PHE A 7 -8.85 29.84 9.55
N VAL A 8 -7.72 30.40 10.00
CA VAL A 8 -6.40 29.74 9.94
C VAL A 8 -6.36 28.47 10.79
N LEU A 9 -6.96 28.49 11.98
CA LEU A 9 -7.04 27.32 12.87
C LEU A 9 -7.88 26.19 12.25
N MET A 10 -8.86 26.51 11.41
CA MET A 10 -9.69 25.50 10.74
C MET A 10 -8.92 24.75 9.65
N CYS A 11 -7.94 25.40 9.00
CA CYS A 11 -7.15 24.78 7.92
C CYS A 11 -6.11 23.77 8.43
N THR A 12 -5.69 23.84 9.70
CA THR A 12 -4.66 22.95 10.26
C THR A 12 -5.17 21.54 10.59
N PHE A 13 -6.46 21.24 10.42
CA PHE A 13 -7.01 19.90 10.66
C PHE A 13 -7.14 19.05 9.38
N ALA A 14 -6.72 19.56 8.23
CA ALA A 14 -6.87 18.88 6.95
C ALA A 14 -5.68 17.97 6.60
N PHE A 15 -5.21 17.15 7.56
CA PHE A 15 -4.24 16.09 7.30
C PHE A 15 -4.98 14.81 6.93
N GLY A 16 -4.52 14.11 5.90
CA GLY A 16 -5.21 12.92 5.39
C GLY A 16 -4.26 12.00 4.65
N THR A 17 -4.55 10.71 4.69
CA THR A 17 -3.78 9.71 3.95
C THR A 17 -4.07 9.80 2.45
N LYS A 18 -3.04 9.51 1.65
CA LYS A 18 -3.12 9.57 0.20
C LYS A 18 -3.32 8.18 -0.38
N VAL A 19 -4.33 8.01 -1.23
CA VAL A 19 -4.47 6.81 -2.07
C VAL A 19 -3.72 7.04 -3.37
N VAL A 20 -2.82 6.10 -3.70
CA VAL A 20 -2.16 6.05 -4.99
C VAL A 20 -2.43 4.71 -5.66
N HIS A 21 -2.31 4.68 -6.98
CA HIS A 21 -2.40 3.44 -7.75
C HIS A 21 -1.17 3.28 -8.62
N GLY A 22 -0.76 2.03 -8.84
CA GLY A 22 0.37 1.69 -9.69
C GLY A 22 0.08 0.48 -10.55
N THR A 23 0.90 0.29 -11.58
CA THR A 23 0.84 -0.91 -12.43
C THR A 23 1.97 -1.84 -12.05
N TRP A 24 1.68 -3.12 -11.91
CA TRP A 24 2.72 -4.10 -11.63
C TRP A 24 3.65 -4.25 -12.83
N GLU A 25 4.95 -4.04 -12.62
CA GLU A 25 5.95 -4.16 -13.70
C GLU A 25 6.17 -5.62 -14.08
N LYS A 26 6.49 -5.85 -15.35
CA LYS A 26 6.76 -7.20 -15.85
C LYS A 26 8.03 -7.76 -15.19
N GLY A 27 7.89 -8.86 -14.47
CA GLY A 27 9.00 -9.53 -13.79
C GLY A 27 9.26 -9.05 -12.37
N LYS A 28 8.54 -8.02 -11.88
CA LYS A 28 8.58 -7.62 -10.47
C LYS A 28 7.99 -8.72 -9.61
N THR A 29 8.72 -9.12 -8.58
CA THR A 29 8.25 -10.11 -7.59
C THR A 29 7.60 -9.41 -6.41
N PHE A 30 6.83 -10.16 -5.60
CA PHE A 30 6.31 -9.62 -4.34
C PHE A 30 7.44 -9.25 -3.37
N SER A 31 8.57 -9.95 -3.40
CA SER A 31 9.76 -9.60 -2.60
C SER A 31 10.34 -8.25 -3.01
N ASP A 32 10.45 -7.97 -4.31
CA ASP A 32 10.92 -6.67 -4.81
C ASP A 32 9.97 -5.54 -4.40
N TYR A 33 8.67 -5.84 -4.30
CA TYR A 33 7.68 -4.90 -3.79
C TYR A 33 7.90 -4.59 -2.29
N LEU A 34 8.14 -5.62 -1.46
CA LEU A 34 8.45 -5.41 -0.04
C LEU A 34 9.72 -4.57 0.15
N GLU A 35 10.77 -4.88 -0.61
CA GLU A 35 12.04 -4.13 -0.58
C GLU A 35 11.85 -2.66 -0.96
N ALA A 36 11.05 -2.36 -1.98
CA ALA A 36 10.76 -1.00 -2.41
C ALA A 36 10.01 -0.15 -1.37
N HIS A 37 9.39 -0.77 -0.36
CA HIS A 37 8.70 -0.10 0.75
C HIS A 37 9.42 -0.29 2.09
N ASP A 38 10.68 -0.72 2.09
CA ASP A 38 11.47 -0.98 3.30
C ASP A 38 10.82 -2.00 4.27
N ILE A 39 10.04 -2.94 3.72
CA ILE A 39 9.36 -3.98 4.50
C ILE A 39 10.25 -5.22 4.57
N SER A 40 10.42 -5.76 5.78
CA SER A 40 11.26 -6.95 6.00
C SER A 40 10.76 -8.15 5.18
N ALA A 41 11.69 -8.79 4.46
CA ALA A 41 11.44 -10.03 3.74
C ALA A 41 11.03 -11.20 4.67
N GLU A 42 11.24 -11.08 5.99
CA GLU A 42 10.77 -12.07 6.97
C GLU A 42 9.25 -12.24 6.96
N LEU A 43 8.49 -11.22 6.50
CA LEU A 43 7.04 -11.31 6.31
C LEU A 43 6.65 -12.45 5.36
N LEU A 44 7.50 -12.81 4.40
CA LEU A 44 7.25 -13.95 3.50
C LEU A 44 7.16 -15.26 4.28
N ASN A 45 7.87 -15.37 5.41
CA ASN A 45 7.85 -16.57 6.24
C ASN A 45 6.55 -16.72 7.04
N SER A 46 5.79 -15.64 7.26
CA SER A 46 4.48 -15.72 7.91
C SER A 46 3.37 -16.13 6.95
N ILE A 47 3.62 -16.12 5.64
CA ILE A 47 2.66 -16.56 4.62
C ILE A 47 2.73 -18.09 4.51
N SER A 48 1.57 -18.75 4.49
CA SER A 48 1.51 -20.20 4.35
C SER A 48 2.12 -20.67 3.02
N LYS A 49 2.66 -21.89 2.97
CA LYS A 49 3.27 -22.43 1.74
C LYS A 49 2.29 -22.54 0.57
N ASP A 50 1.00 -22.74 0.85
CA ASP A 50 -0.02 -22.77 -0.18
C ASP A 50 -0.32 -21.36 -0.69
N ASP A 51 -0.38 -20.38 0.20
CA ASP A 51 -0.65 -18.98 -0.19
C ASP A 51 0.53 -18.35 -0.94
N GLN A 52 1.77 -18.76 -0.62
CA GLN A 52 2.96 -18.30 -1.34
C GLN A 52 2.90 -18.62 -2.85
N LYS A 53 2.16 -19.65 -3.27
CA LYS A 53 1.99 -19.98 -4.70
C LYS A 53 1.31 -18.84 -5.47
N PHE A 54 0.37 -18.15 -4.83
CA PHE A 54 -0.36 -17.03 -5.44
C PHE A 54 0.47 -15.75 -5.60
N LEU A 55 1.58 -15.61 -4.87
CA LEU A 55 2.48 -14.46 -5.03
C LEU A 55 3.10 -14.39 -6.43
N SER A 56 3.23 -15.54 -7.09
CA SER A 56 3.71 -15.63 -8.49
C SER A 56 2.62 -15.29 -9.52
N GLU A 57 1.36 -15.20 -9.10
CA GLU A 57 0.22 -14.93 -9.98
C GLU A 57 -0.12 -13.44 -10.09
N ILE A 58 0.64 -12.55 -9.44
CA ILE A 58 0.40 -11.11 -9.52
C ILE A 58 0.48 -10.65 -10.99
N ARG A 59 -0.64 -10.15 -11.50
CA ARG A 59 -0.79 -9.83 -12.93
C ARG A 59 -0.55 -8.36 -13.19
N THR A 60 0.27 -8.08 -14.20
CA THR A 60 0.51 -6.71 -14.72
C THR A 60 -0.73 -6.04 -15.33
N ARG A 61 -1.83 -6.78 -15.51
CA ARG A 61 -3.09 -6.28 -16.09
C ARG A 61 -3.85 -5.37 -15.13
N TYR A 62 -3.75 -5.60 -13.82
CA TYR A 62 -4.53 -4.87 -12.82
C TYR A 62 -3.65 -3.85 -12.10
N ALA A 63 -4.24 -2.69 -11.79
CA ALA A 63 -3.59 -1.72 -10.94
C ALA A 63 -3.65 -2.21 -9.49
N TYR A 64 -2.54 -2.05 -8.78
CA TYR A 64 -2.53 -2.16 -7.32
C TYR A 64 -2.82 -0.79 -6.71
N TYR A 65 -3.30 -0.78 -5.47
CA TYR A 65 -3.65 0.44 -4.74
C TYR A 65 -2.93 0.49 -3.42
N GLU A 66 -2.41 1.67 -3.07
CA GLU A 66 -1.68 1.91 -1.83
C GLU A 66 -2.31 3.06 -1.06
N LEU A 67 -2.33 2.91 0.25
CA LEU A 67 -2.63 3.96 1.20
C LEU A 67 -1.33 4.39 1.86
N LEU A 68 -0.94 5.64 1.64
CA LEU A 68 0.29 6.22 2.17
C LEU A 68 -0.04 7.30 3.21
N THR A 69 0.82 7.42 4.21
CA THR A 69 0.92 8.63 5.03
C THR A 69 1.53 9.79 4.23
N ASP A 70 1.46 11.00 4.79
CA ASP A 70 2.05 12.20 4.18
C ASP A 70 3.58 12.11 4.01
N ASP A 71 4.25 11.29 4.84
CA ASP A 71 5.69 11.03 4.75
C ASP A 71 6.07 9.91 3.75
N GLY A 72 5.08 9.30 3.10
CA GLY A 72 5.27 8.24 2.10
C GLY A 72 5.32 6.82 2.67
N THR A 73 5.13 6.64 3.98
CA THR A 73 5.07 5.30 4.60
C THR A 73 3.83 4.54 4.13
N LEU A 74 4.02 3.27 3.76
CA LEU A 74 2.92 2.38 3.35
C LEU A 74 2.09 1.94 4.56
N LEU A 75 0.83 2.38 4.61
CA LEU A 75 -0.14 1.90 5.61
C LEU A 75 -0.87 0.65 5.12
N GLN A 76 -1.20 0.60 3.84
CA GLN A 76 -1.95 -0.49 3.26
C GLN A 76 -1.68 -0.63 1.76
N SER A 77 -1.68 -1.86 1.26
CA SER A 77 -1.65 -2.17 -0.18
C SER A 77 -2.67 -3.25 -0.54
N LEU A 78 -3.34 -3.06 -1.67
CA LEU A 78 -4.24 -4.01 -2.31
C LEU A 78 -3.66 -4.41 -3.66
N ILE A 79 -3.18 -5.65 -3.77
CA ILE A 79 -2.51 -6.16 -4.96
C ILE A 79 -3.36 -7.28 -5.56
N PRO A 80 -4.02 -7.05 -6.71
CA PRO A 80 -4.84 -8.08 -7.35
C PRO A 80 -4.00 -9.24 -7.89
N ILE A 81 -4.43 -10.48 -7.60
CA ILE A 81 -3.84 -11.71 -8.15
C ILE A 81 -4.79 -12.40 -9.15
N SER A 82 -6.09 -12.15 -9.03
CA SER A 82 -7.11 -12.59 -10.00
C SER A 82 -8.22 -11.53 -10.12
N GLU A 83 -9.29 -11.83 -10.84
CA GLU A 83 -10.47 -10.94 -10.91
C GLU A 83 -11.23 -10.89 -9.58
N GLU A 84 -11.09 -11.91 -8.73
CA GLU A 84 -11.86 -12.08 -7.50
C GLU A 84 -11.00 -12.02 -6.24
N MET A 85 -9.67 -12.14 -6.37
CA MET A 85 -8.75 -12.22 -5.24
C MET A 85 -7.67 -11.15 -5.28
N GLN A 86 -7.29 -10.69 -4.08
CA GLN A 86 -6.23 -9.72 -3.85
C GLN A 86 -5.41 -10.10 -2.63
N ILE A 87 -4.14 -9.72 -2.64
CA ILE A 87 -3.29 -9.67 -1.46
C ILE A 87 -3.59 -8.35 -0.75
N HIS A 88 -3.96 -8.43 0.52
CA HIS A 88 -4.15 -7.26 1.37
C HIS A 88 -2.99 -7.20 2.37
N LEU A 89 -2.08 -6.25 2.17
CA LEU A 89 -1.00 -5.92 3.08
C LEU A 89 -1.40 -4.70 3.91
N PHE A 90 -1.23 -4.74 5.22
CA PHE A 90 -1.53 -3.60 6.08
C PHE A 90 -0.56 -3.54 7.27
N SER A 91 -0.20 -2.32 7.67
CA SER A 91 0.50 -2.10 8.93
C SER A 91 -0.48 -2.26 10.08
N GLN A 92 -0.07 -2.95 11.13
CA GLN A 92 -0.80 -2.92 12.40
C GLN A 92 -0.43 -1.64 13.17
N PRO A 93 -1.40 -1.00 13.85
CA PRO A 93 -1.16 0.17 14.68
C PRO A 93 -0.44 -0.15 16.01
#